data_AF-A0AAD4LX54-F1
#
_entry.id   AF-A0AAD4LX54-F1
#
_cell.length_a   1.000
_cell.length_b   1.000
_cell.length_c   1.000
_cell.angle_alpha   90.00
_cell.angle_beta   90.00
_cell.angle_gamma   90.00
#
_symmetry.space_group_name_H-M   'P 1'
#
loop_
_entity.id
_entity.type
_entity.pdbx_description
1 polymer ?
#
loop_
_entity_poly.entity_id
_entity_poly.type
_entity_poly.pdbx_seq_one_letter_code
_entity_poly.pdbx_strand_id
1 'polypeptide(L)'
;MVLFFNVFMAALLVASTSSAMPLQKRIAQTISDSTKQWVQACTKAGGANKCNTVSQAAFQTLLAAGANCDQQNAADQMVDLAKTLNNDPNMIRLAQIFVQQPRNAPDRLQVPYCQKAPRNAELNGFFHCQFAGSDFTKFSGDQTGNLPLGVKAVNPPGSCPASNKPVPDGVQLNTLVSSPGTPIG
;
A
#
# COMPACT_ATOMS: atom_id res chain seq x y z
N MET A 1 28.19 17.22 -80.80
CA MET A 1 26.75 17.48 -80.80
C MET A 1 26.18 16.98 -79.48
N VAL A 2 25.42 17.84 -78.82
CA VAL A 2 24.95 17.81 -77.43
C VAL A 2 24.03 16.62 -77.13
N LEU A 3 24.08 16.07 -75.91
CA LEU A 3 22.89 15.86 -75.06
C LEU A 3 23.27 15.46 -73.62
N PHE A 4 22.96 16.38 -72.72
CA PHE A 4 23.01 16.29 -71.27
C PHE A 4 21.98 15.28 -70.75
N PHE A 5 22.32 14.49 -69.73
CA PHE A 5 21.32 13.95 -68.80
C PHE A 5 21.86 14.00 -67.35
N ASN A 6 21.36 14.99 -66.61
CA ASN A 6 21.45 15.09 -65.16
C ASN A 6 20.56 14.02 -64.52
N VAL A 7 21.11 13.15 -63.68
CA VAL A 7 20.31 12.28 -62.82
C VAL A 7 20.41 12.77 -61.38
N PHE A 8 19.27 13.27 -60.90
CA PHE A 8 19.00 13.76 -59.56
C PHE A 8 19.26 12.71 -58.49
N MET A 9 20.01 13.09 -57.44
CA MET A 9 19.96 12.45 -56.13
C MET A 9 18.60 12.73 -55.47
N ALA A 10 17.90 11.69 -55.01
CA ALA A 10 16.81 11.81 -54.05
C ALA A 10 17.09 10.85 -52.88
N ALA A 11 17.75 11.35 -51.85
CA ALA A 11 17.91 10.65 -50.58
C ALA A 11 16.63 10.84 -49.74
N LEU A 12 15.82 9.79 -49.62
CA LEU A 12 14.67 9.74 -48.71
C LEU A 12 15.16 9.58 -47.27
N LEU A 13 15.25 10.70 -46.54
CA LEU A 13 15.37 10.69 -45.08
C LEU A 13 14.02 10.31 -44.48
N VAL A 14 13.84 9.03 -44.13
CA VAL A 14 12.73 8.60 -43.28
C VAL A 14 13.05 9.04 -41.85
N ALA A 15 12.52 10.19 -41.44
CA ALA A 15 12.55 10.60 -40.05
C ALA A 15 11.58 9.73 -39.24
N SER A 16 12.10 8.71 -38.56
CA SER A 16 11.36 7.93 -37.59
C SER A 16 11.07 8.79 -36.36
N THR A 17 9.83 9.28 -36.24
CA THR A 17 9.36 9.90 -35.00
C THR A 17 9.19 8.80 -33.96
N SER A 18 10.21 8.57 -33.15
CA SER A 18 10.09 7.77 -31.94
C SER A 18 9.18 8.51 -30.95
N SER A 19 7.89 8.19 -30.97
CA SER A 19 6.96 8.64 -29.92
C SER A 19 7.38 7.98 -28.61
N ALA A 20 7.97 8.75 -27.70
CA ALA A 20 8.19 8.32 -26.33
C ALA A 20 6.82 8.02 -25.71
N MET A 21 6.49 6.74 -25.54
CA MET A 21 5.32 6.37 -24.75
C MET A 21 5.50 6.93 -23.34
N PRO A 22 4.49 7.60 -22.76
CA PRO A 22 4.61 8.16 -21.42
C PRO A 22 4.94 7.02 -20.44
N LEU A 23 6.09 7.13 -19.78
CA LEU A 23 6.51 6.18 -18.76
C LEU A 23 5.57 6.30 -17.56
N GLN A 24 4.60 5.39 -17.45
CA GLN A 24 3.69 5.36 -16.31
C GLN A 24 4.42 4.79 -15.09
N LYS A 25 4.69 5.63 -14.09
CA LYS A 25 5.42 5.25 -12.87
C LYS A 25 4.62 4.23 -12.05
N ARG A 26 5.25 3.13 -11.64
CA ARG A 26 4.67 2.13 -10.72
C ARG A 26 4.46 2.74 -9.33
N ILE A 27 3.35 2.42 -8.67
CA ILE A 27 3.10 2.84 -7.30
C ILE A 27 3.71 1.82 -6.35
N ALA A 28 4.83 2.20 -5.73
CA ALA A 28 5.54 1.38 -4.77
C ALA A 28 6.15 2.25 -3.66
N GLN A 29 6.36 1.63 -2.51
CA GLN A 29 6.92 2.25 -1.33
C GLN A 29 8.12 1.45 -0.79
N THR A 30 8.95 2.09 0.03
CA THR A 30 9.94 1.37 0.86
C THR A 30 9.20 0.69 2.00
N ILE A 31 8.76 -0.55 1.79
CA ILE A 31 7.84 -1.26 2.70
C ILE A 31 8.35 -1.34 4.14
N SER A 32 9.67 -1.48 4.34
CA SER A 32 10.28 -1.55 5.68
C SER A 32 10.11 -0.27 6.49
N ASP A 33 9.82 0.87 5.86
CA ASP A 33 9.58 2.13 6.56
C ASP A 33 8.24 2.14 7.30
N SER A 34 7.28 1.31 6.88
CA SER A 34 5.92 1.26 7.44
C SER A 34 5.90 0.80 8.91
N THR A 35 6.89 0.02 9.33
CA THR A 35 6.97 -0.58 10.66
C THR A 35 8.08 0.00 11.53
N LYS A 36 8.88 0.95 11.04
CA LYS A 36 10.02 1.54 11.79
C LYS A 36 9.63 2.06 13.17
N GLN A 37 8.55 2.85 13.25
CA GLN A 37 8.06 3.37 14.53
C GLN A 37 7.56 2.25 15.45
N TRP A 38 6.95 1.20 14.89
CA TRP A 38 6.47 0.06 15.69
C TRP A 38 7.63 -0.74 16.28
N VAL A 39 8.72 -0.94 15.52
CA VAL A 39 9.94 -1.58 16.04
C VAL A 39 10.51 -0.77 17.20
N GLN A 40 10.57 0.57 17.08
CA GLN A 40 11.04 1.42 18.18
C GLN A 40 10.18 1.28 19.44
N ALA A 41 8.85 1.30 19.29
CA ALA A 41 7.92 1.08 20.40
C ALA A 41 8.10 -0.31 21.03
N CYS A 42 8.20 -1.35 20.20
CA CYS A 42 8.41 -2.72 20.63
C CYS A 42 9.74 -2.92 21.38
N THR A 43 10.84 -2.34 20.88
CA THR A 43 12.13 -2.40 21.56
C THR A 43 12.07 -1.71 22.92
N LYS A 44 11.41 -0.54 23.00
CA LYS A 44 11.19 0.17 24.27
C LYS A 44 10.35 -0.65 25.25
N ALA A 45 9.37 -1.41 24.75
CA ALA A 45 8.53 -2.30 25.54
C ALA A 45 9.22 -3.62 25.95
N GLY A 46 10.49 -3.84 25.55
CA GLY A 46 11.26 -5.02 25.94
C GLY A 46 11.10 -6.24 25.00
N GLY A 47 10.58 -6.05 23.78
CA GLY A 47 10.32 -7.16 22.85
C GLY A 47 11.55 -7.82 22.22
N ALA A 48 12.74 -7.19 22.35
CA ALA A 48 14.03 -7.70 21.86
C ALA A 48 13.96 -8.19 20.40
N ASN A 49 14.52 -9.37 20.10
CA ASN A 49 14.58 -9.93 18.74
C ASN A 49 13.20 -10.20 18.11
N LYS A 50 12.14 -10.34 18.91
CA LYS A 50 10.78 -10.57 18.40
C LYS A 50 10.28 -9.37 17.57
N CYS A 51 10.72 -8.15 17.91
CA CYS A 51 10.33 -6.94 17.18
C CYS A 51 10.75 -7.01 15.71
N ASN A 52 12.00 -7.38 15.42
CA ASN A 52 12.50 -7.44 14.05
C ASN A 52 11.87 -8.60 13.26
N THR A 53 11.64 -9.76 13.88
CA THR A 53 11.00 -10.90 13.22
C THR A 53 9.57 -10.57 12.82
N VAL A 54 8.77 -10.06 13.76
CA VAL A 54 7.37 -9.67 13.50
C VAL A 54 7.31 -8.53 12.48
N SER A 55 8.18 -7.53 12.60
CA SER A 55 8.22 -6.42 11.65
C SER A 55 8.54 -6.87 10.23
N GLN A 56 9.48 -7.80 10.04
CA GLN A 56 9.85 -8.29 8.71
C GLN A 56 8.71 -9.06 8.05
N ALA A 57 8.08 -9.96 8.81
CA ALA A 57 6.88 -10.66 8.35
C ALA A 57 5.78 -9.65 7.98
N ALA A 58 5.58 -8.62 8.80
CA ALA A 58 4.57 -7.61 8.57
C ALA A 58 4.81 -6.78 7.32
N PHE A 59 5.95 -6.10 7.17
CA PHE A 59 6.14 -5.23 6.02
C PHE A 59 6.16 -5.98 4.69
N GLN A 60 6.54 -7.27 4.67
CA GLN A 60 6.51 -8.09 3.46
C GLN A 60 5.09 -8.26 2.90
N THR A 61 4.06 -8.16 3.75
CA THR A 61 2.65 -8.20 3.32
C THR A 61 2.21 -6.98 2.50
N LEU A 62 3.05 -5.92 2.44
CA LEU A 62 2.82 -4.73 1.62
C LEU A 62 3.38 -4.88 0.19
N LEU A 63 3.99 -6.02 -0.14
CA LEU A 63 4.28 -6.39 -1.51
C LEU A 63 2.97 -6.62 -2.28
N ALA A 64 2.96 -6.31 -3.58
CA ALA A 64 1.76 -6.37 -4.41
C ALA A 64 1.12 -7.77 -4.49
N ALA A 65 1.93 -8.83 -4.33
CA ALA A 65 1.51 -10.23 -4.44
C ALA A 65 0.96 -10.85 -3.14
N GLY A 66 0.73 -10.06 -2.08
CA GLY A 66 0.14 -10.57 -0.84
C GLY A 66 -1.32 -11.00 -1.03
N ALA A 67 -1.79 -11.98 -0.24
CA ALA A 67 -3.21 -12.32 -0.19
C ALA A 67 -4.02 -11.22 0.53
N ASN A 68 -5.34 -11.20 0.34
CA ASN A 68 -6.22 -10.13 0.82
C ASN A 68 -6.14 -9.91 2.34
N CYS A 69 -5.87 -10.95 3.12
CA CYS A 69 -5.83 -10.89 4.58
C CYS A 69 -4.43 -10.89 5.21
N ASP A 70 -3.36 -11.00 4.42
CA ASP A 70 -2.01 -11.15 4.98
C ASP A 70 -1.61 -9.97 5.85
N GLN A 71 -1.92 -8.75 5.41
CA GLN A 71 -1.60 -7.52 6.14
C GLN A 71 -2.35 -7.44 7.47
N GLN A 72 -3.63 -7.82 7.50
CA GLN A 72 -4.42 -7.89 8.72
C GLN A 72 -3.85 -8.94 9.68
N ASN A 73 -3.54 -10.13 9.17
CA ASN A 73 -2.95 -11.20 9.98
C ASN A 73 -1.59 -10.81 10.58
N ALA A 74 -0.79 -10.03 9.85
CA ALA A 74 0.45 -9.48 10.36
C ALA A 74 0.22 -8.40 11.42
N ALA A 75 -0.74 -7.49 11.22
CA ALA A 75 -1.13 -6.52 12.23
C ALA A 75 -1.63 -7.22 13.51
N ASP A 76 -2.36 -8.32 13.38
CA ASP A 76 -2.77 -9.17 14.50
C ASP A 76 -1.56 -9.71 15.27
N GLN A 77 -0.52 -10.17 14.58
CA GLN A 77 0.73 -10.61 15.23
C GLN A 77 1.46 -9.46 15.95
N MET A 78 1.38 -8.24 15.41
CA MET A 78 1.93 -7.05 16.06
C MET A 78 1.18 -6.72 17.36
N VAL A 79 -0.15 -6.85 17.36
CA VAL A 79 -0.99 -6.67 18.56
C VAL A 79 -0.76 -7.80 19.57
N ASP A 80 -0.67 -9.06 19.13
CA ASP A 80 -0.37 -10.18 20.02
C ASP A 80 0.94 -9.96 20.78
N LEU A 81 2.00 -9.52 20.09
CA LEU A 81 3.27 -9.23 20.74
C LEU A 81 3.10 -8.09 21.76
N ALA A 82 2.37 -7.02 21.42
CA ALA A 82 2.09 -5.93 22.35
C ALA A 82 1.40 -6.42 23.64
N LYS A 83 0.45 -7.35 23.52
CA LYS A 83 -0.25 -7.95 24.68
C LYS A 83 0.71 -8.71 25.61
N THR A 84 1.73 -9.37 25.06
CA THR A 84 2.78 -10.01 25.88
C THR A 84 3.74 -9.02 26.55
N LEU A 85 3.78 -7.78 26.06
CA LEU A 85 4.66 -6.70 26.54
C LEU A 85 3.85 -5.64 27.30
N ASN A 86 3.01 -6.10 28.23
CA ASN A 86 2.16 -5.27 29.08
C ASN A 86 1.12 -4.42 28.33
N ASN A 87 0.64 -4.90 27.18
CA ASN A 87 -0.35 -4.20 26.36
C ASN A 87 0.12 -2.79 25.96
N ASP A 88 1.37 -2.65 25.49
CA ASP A 88 1.94 -1.34 25.16
C ASP A 88 1.03 -0.58 24.16
N PRO A 89 0.50 0.59 24.56
CA PRO A 89 -0.50 1.29 23.75
C PRO A 89 0.10 1.87 22.47
N ASN A 90 1.40 2.17 22.43
CA ASN A 90 2.03 2.65 21.20
C ASN A 90 2.19 1.54 20.18
N MET A 91 2.54 0.33 20.61
CA MET A 91 2.59 -0.83 19.73
C MET A 91 1.22 -1.13 19.12
N ILE A 92 0.15 -1.12 19.92
CA ILE A 92 -1.23 -1.35 19.44
C ILE A 92 -1.65 -0.24 18.47
N ARG A 93 -1.46 1.03 18.84
CA ARG A 93 -1.77 2.18 17.97
C ARG A 93 -1.04 2.09 16.62
N LEU A 94 0.24 1.72 16.64
CA LEU A 94 1.04 1.60 15.42
C LEU A 94 0.68 0.37 14.59
N ALA A 95 0.21 -0.72 15.20
CA ALA A 95 -0.38 -1.86 14.48
C ALA A 95 -1.70 -1.48 13.80
N GLN A 96 -2.53 -0.67 14.46
CA GLN A 96 -3.76 -0.10 13.86
C GLN A 96 -3.45 0.85 12.70
N ILE A 97 -2.34 1.60 12.73
CA ILE A 97 -1.91 2.39 11.57
C ILE A 97 -1.32 1.49 10.48
N PHE A 98 -0.58 0.44 10.85
CA PHE A 98 0.02 -0.48 9.88
C PHE A 98 -1.03 -1.27 9.09
N VAL A 99 -2.11 -1.77 9.72
CA VAL A 99 -3.19 -2.43 8.97
C VAL A 99 -3.86 -1.47 7.98
N GLN A 100 -3.70 -0.16 8.20
CA GLN A 100 -4.22 0.89 7.36
C GLN A 100 -3.26 1.34 6.24
N GLN A 101 -1.99 0.90 6.27
CA GLN A 101 -0.99 1.25 5.27
C GLN A 101 -1.40 0.73 3.88
N PRO A 102 -1.44 1.55 2.82
CA PRO A 102 -1.67 1.04 1.48
C PRO A 102 -0.59 0.03 1.09
N ARG A 103 -1.00 -1.09 0.49
CA ARG A 103 -0.11 -2.05 -0.16
C ARG A 103 0.34 -1.51 -1.53
N ASN A 104 1.52 -1.93 -1.99
CA ASN A 104 2.03 -1.54 -3.31
C ASN A 104 1.03 -1.93 -4.44
N ALA A 105 0.79 -0.98 -5.35
CA ALA A 105 -0.17 -1.11 -6.46
C ALA A 105 0.51 -0.76 -7.80
N PRO A 106 1.46 -1.58 -8.27
CA PRO A 106 2.30 -1.23 -9.43
C PRO A 106 1.51 -1.06 -10.74
N ASP A 107 0.35 -1.68 -10.85
CA ASP A 107 -0.61 -1.61 -11.96
C ASP A 107 -1.64 -0.48 -11.80
N ARG A 108 -1.56 0.27 -10.70
CA ARG A 108 -2.49 1.34 -10.34
C ARG A 108 -3.92 0.84 -10.16
N LEU A 109 -4.13 -0.40 -9.78
CA LEU A 109 -5.44 -0.89 -9.35
C LEU A 109 -5.61 -0.71 -7.84
N GLN A 110 -6.84 -0.78 -7.34
CA GLN A 110 -7.06 -0.90 -5.90
C GLN A 110 -6.63 -2.28 -5.41
N VAL A 111 -6.19 -2.34 -4.16
CA VAL A 111 -5.90 -3.60 -3.47
C VAL A 111 -7.20 -4.09 -2.81
N PRO A 112 -7.58 -5.38 -2.97
CA PRO A 112 -8.74 -5.94 -2.29
C PRO A 112 -8.58 -5.98 -0.77
N TYR A 113 -9.67 -5.67 -0.06
CA TYR A 113 -9.76 -5.72 1.39
C TYR A 113 -9.95 -7.15 1.91
N CYS A 114 -9.42 -7.42 3.10
CA CYS A 114 -9.72 -8.66 3.81
C CYS A 114 -11.22 -8.77 4.15
N GLN A 115 -11.80 -9.94 3.89
CA GLN A 115 -13.22 -10.26 4.18
C GLN A 115 -13.36 -11.17 5.41
N LYS A 116 -12.39 -11.14 6.33
CA LYS A 116 -12.42 -11.90 7.58
C LYS A 116 -12.22 -10.95 8.75
N ALA A 117 -12.92 -11.19 9.85
CA ALA A 117 -12.67 -10.43 11.08
C ALA A 117 -11.23 -10.65 11.57
N PRO A 118 -10.57 -9.63 12.13
CA PRO A 118 -9.26 -9.80 12.74
C PRO A 118 -9.36 -10.68 13.99
N ARG A 119 -8.23 -11.30 14.38
CA ARG A 119 -8.16 -12.08 15.62
C ARG A 119 -8.25 -11.16 16.85
N ASN A 120 -7.65 -9.98 16.76
CA ASN A 120 -7.58 -9.00 17.84
C ASN A 120 -8.67 -7.93 17.66
N ALA A 121 -9.49 -7.75 18.69
CA ALA A 121 -10.58 -6.77 18.69
C ALA A 121 -10.09 -5.33 18.51
N GLU A 122 -8.84 -5.04 18.87
CA GLU A 122 -8.17 -3.75 18.65
C GLU A 122 -8.08 -3.37 17.17
N LEU A 123 -8.21 -4.33 16.24
CA LEU A 123 -8.16 -4.10 14.80
C LEU A 123 -9.54 -4.05 14.13
N ASN A 124 -10.61 -4.28 14.89
CA ASN A 124 -11.97 -4.27 14.34
C ASN A 124 -12.27 -2.92 13.67
N GLY A 125 -12.82 -2.98 12.47
CA GLY A 125 -13.20 -1.79 11.69
C GLY A 125 -12.04 -0.98 11.10
N PHE A 126 -10.81 -1.46 11.20
CA PHE A 126 -9.66 -0.89 10.49
C PHE A 126 -9.36 -1.69 9.21
N PHE A 127 -9.07 -0.97 8.13
CA PHE A 127 -8.75 -1.52 6.82
C PHE A 127 -7.79 -0.59 6.08
N HIS A 128 -7.00 -1.12 5.14
CA HIS A 128 -6.01 -0.32 4.43
C HIS A 128 -6.60 0.84 3.64
N CYS A 129 -5.92 1.99 3.67
CA CYS A 129 -6.10 3.02 2.66
C CYS A 129 -5.67 2.50 1.28
N GLN A 130 -6.03 3.23 0.23
CA GLN A 130 -5.48 3.03 -1.11
C GLN A 130 -4.48 4.14 -1.43
N PHE A 131 -3.61 3.90 -2.41
CA PHE A 131 -2.78 4.96 -2.96
C PHE A 131 -3.60 5.90 -3.87
N ALA A 132 -3.26 7.19 -3.89
CA ALA A 132 -3.98 8.22 -4.63
C ALA A 132 -3.95 8.01 -6.14
N GLY A 133 -2.91 7.36 -6.66
CA GLY A 133 -2.77 7.03 -8.06
C GLY A 133 -3.52 5.77 -8.50
N SER A 134 -4.21 5.06 -7.60
CA SER A 134 -5.03 3.88 -7.95
C SER A 134 -6.32 4.27 -8.70
N ASP A 135 -6.73 3.44 -9.65
CA ASP A 135 -8.01 3.49 -10.33
C ASP A 135 -9.11 3.02 -9.39
N PHE A 136 -9.88 3.96 -8.83
CA PHE A 136 -10.95 3.65 -7.87
C PHE A 136 -12.16 2.93 -8.47
N THR A 137 -12.14 2.61 -9.77
CA THR A 137 -13.17 1.82 -10.43
C THR A 137 -12.80 0.34 -10.58
N LYS A 138 -11.54 -0.04 -10.27
CA LYS A 138 -11.02 -1.39 -10.50
C LYS A 138 -10.18 -1.89 -9.33
N PHE A 139 -10.26 -3.20 -9.10
CA PHE A 139 -9.44 -3.91 -8.11
C PHE A 139 -8.50 -4.88 -8.82
N SER A 140 -7.29 -5.01 -8.27
CA SER A 140 -6.36 -6.08 -8.60
C SER A 140 -6.83 -7.41 -8.00
N GLY A 141 -6.26 -8.53 -8.48
CA GLY A 141 -6.46 -9.83 -7.84
C GLY A 141 -7.92 -10.30 -7.75
N ASP A 142 -8.21 -11.03 -6.67
CA ASP A 142 -9.53 -11.57 -6.38
C ASP A 142 -10.53 -10.45 -6.02
N GLN A 143 -11.75 -10.55 -6.55
CA GLN A 143 -12.79 -9.52 -6.48
C GLN A 143 -13.71 -9.67 -5.25
N THR A 144 -13.45 -10.62 -4.35
CA THR A 144 -14.25 -10.80 -3.12
C THR A 144 -14.14 -9.63 -2.14
N GLY A 145 -13.07 -8.83 -2.25
CA GLY A 145 -12.71 -7.77 -1.30
C GLY A 145 -12.86 -6.35 -1.84
N ASN A 146 -13.89 -6.04 -2.63
CA ASN A 146 -14.02 -4.71 -3.24
C ASN A 146 -14.57 -3.64 -2.28
N LEU A 147 -15.02 -4.04 -1.09
CA LEU A 147 -15.36 -3.17 0.04
C LEU A 147 -14.76 -3.74 1.33
N PRO A 148 -14.41 -2.90 2.31
CA PRO A 148 -14.00 -3.40 3.62
C PRO A 148 -15.10 -4.23 4.28
N LEU A 149 -14.71 -5.20 5.10
CA LEU A 149 -15.65 -6.07 5.79
C LEU A 149 -16.70 -5.25 6.56
N GLY A 150 -17.98 -5.50 6.29
CA GLY A 150 -19.09 -4.82 6.96
C GLY A 150 -19.35 -3.38 6.52
N VAL A 151 -18.55 -2.83 5.60
CA VAL A 151 -18.68 -1.44 5.11
C VAL A 151 -19.47 -1.40 3.81
N LYS A 152 -20.47 -0.51 3.74
CA LYS A 152 -21.35 -0.36 2.56
C LYS A 152 -20.73 0.51 1.45
N ALA A 153 -19.90 1.47 1.82
CA ALA A 153 -19.18 2.34 0.91
C ALA A 153 -17.98 2.99 1.61
N VAL A 154 -16.91 3.23 0.85
CA VAL A 154 -15.77 4.04 1.30
C VAL A 154 -15.89 5.41 0.67
N ASN A 155 -16.06 6.46 1.49
CA ASN A 155 -16.26 7.82 1.03
C ASN A 155 -15.38 8.81 1.81
N PRO A 156 -14.42 9.51 1.16
CA PRO A 156 -14.11 9.44 -0.27
C PRO A 156 -13.43 8.12 -0.67
N PRO A 157 -13.51 7.69 -1.94
CA PRO A 157 -12.85 6.46 -2.40
C PRO A 157 -11.37 6.43 -2.03
N GLY A 158 -10.89 5.27 -1.60
CA GLY A 158 -9.50 5.05 -1.18
C GLY A 158 -9.11 5.61 0.20
N SER A 159 -10.02 6.27 0.92
CA SER A 159 -9.82 6.64 2.33
C SER A 159 -9.80 5.43 3.25
N CYS A 160 -9.32 5.62 4.47
CA CYS A 160 -9.42 4.66 5.58
C CYS A 160 -9.67 5.41 6.89
N PRO A 161 -9.98 4.75 8.02
CA PRO A 161 -10.21 5.43 9.29
C PRO A 161 -9.16 6.47 9.68
N ALA A 162 -7.88 6.22 9.41
CA ALA A 162 -6.78 7.11 9.72
C ALA A 162 -6.65 8.32 8.77
N SER A 163 -7.19 8.22 7.55
CA SER A 163 -7.08 9.28 6.55
C SER A 163 -8.34 9.43 5.73
N ASN A 164 -8.92 10.63 5.76
CA ASN A 164 -10.09 11.01 4.98
C ASN A 164 -9.81 11.20 3.47
N LYS A 165 -8.65 10.75 2.98
CA LYS A 165 -8.24 10.80 1.58
C LYS A 165 -7.30 9.64 1.27
N PRO A 166 -7.16 9.24 0.00
CA PRO A 166 -6.10 8.33 -0.41
C PRO A 166 -4.71 8.81 0.00
N VAL A 167 -3.82 7.87 0.27
CA VAL A 167 -2.44 8.17 0.63
C VAL A 167 -1.65 8.52 -0.63
N PRO A 168 -0.82 9.58 -0.65
CA PRO A 168 0.01 9.89 -1.81
C PRO A 168 0.93 8.71 -2.20
N ASP A 169 1.15 8.53 -3.49
CA ASP A 169 1.90 7.39 -4.04
C ASP A 169 3.28 7.23 -3.40
N GLY A 170 3.54 6.05 -2.84
CA GLY A 170 4.82 5.70 -2.21
C GLY A 170 5.05 6.26 -0.80
N VAL A 171 4.08 6.99 -0.24
CA VAL A 171 4.19 7.59 1.11
C VAL A 171 3.76 6.61 2.20
N GLN A 172 4.45 6.68 3.34
CA GLN A 172 4.11 5.91 4.53
C GLN A 172 3.00 6.64 5.32
N LEU A 173 1.88 5.96 5.57
CA LEU A 173 0.74 6.50 6.32
C LEU A 173 1.17 6.96 7.72
N ASN A 174 2.06 6.22 8.39
CA ASN A 174 2.60 6.56 9.71
C ASN A 174 3.44 7.87 9.74
N THR A 175 3.75 8.47 8.59
CA THR A 175 4.39 9.80 8.49
C THR A 175 3.37 10.93 8.30
N LEU A 176 2.14 10.59 7.93
CA LEU A 176 1.06 11.54 7.68
C LEU A 176 0.11 11.66 8.87
N VAL A 177 0.03 10.63 9.70
CA VAL A 177 -0.95 10.53 10.79
C VAL A 177 -0.30 10.04 12.07
N SER A 178 -0.78 10.56 13.19
CA SER A 178 -0.41 10.08 14.54
C SER A 178 -1.53 9.23 15.18
N SER A 179 -2.76 9.35 14.69
CA SER A 179 -3.94 8.62 15.15
C SER A 179 -4.35 7.58 14.10
N PRO A 180 -4.82 6.38 14.51
CA PRO A 180 -5.43 5.42 13.60
C PRO A 180 -6.84 5.83 13.15
N GLY A 181 -7.38 6.91 13.71
CA GLY A 181 -8.75 7.36 13.45
C GLY A 181 -9.81 6.51 14.16
N THR A 182 -11.06 6.66 13.73
CA THR A 182 -12.22 5.98 14.33
C THR A 182 -12.57 4.75 13.49
N PRO A 183 -12.57 3.53 14.06
CA PRO A 183 -12.91 2.33 13.32
C PRO A 183 -14.32 2.40 12.74
N ILE A 184 -14.53 1.78 11.58
CA ILE A 184 -15.80 1.79 10.85
C ILE A 184 -16.29 0.34 10.73
N GLY A 185 -17.55 0.11 11.10
CA GLY A 185 -18.17 -1.22 11.10
C GLY A 185 -19.01 -1.41 12.34
#